data_AF-A0A3C0AGI8-F1
#
_entry.id   AF-A0A3C0AGI8-F1
#
_cell.length_a   1.000
_cell.length_b   1.000
_cell.length_c   1.000
_cell.angle_alpha   90.00
_cell.angle_beta   90.00
_cell.angle_gamma   90.00
#
_symmetry.space_group_name_H-M   'P 1'
#
loop_
_entity.id
_entity.type
_entity.pdbx_description
1 polymer ?
#
loop_
_entity_poly.entity_id
_entity_poly.type
_entity_poly.pdbx_seq_one_letter_code
_entity_poly.pdbx_strand_id
1 'polypeptide(L)'
;MDHLHGSTAIAGVEIISADQFPPEYQGDFFSGNVMTSRVNRNSPVYHGSTIIAQEEPDFLISTDPWFRPVDIRQGPDGALYVADFYNKIIGHYEVPLDHPGRDRYRGRIWRIVCKDKDHSPVDYSQMTVGQLIAALGTSNLTTRMLITDYLSDQSELDVIEPLQKAVSEAKQPAIVVHALWALFRRDALTDSLLGEALASPAELVRIHAAKILAEQKSWSPAHRRQMTNALQDPDAFVQRAAAEALGLHPALENIPALLALLKEIPAEDHHLEYVVRRALMLQLRDSEILKQLDWKTLNSKQRSELASLTLAVHTEQAA
;
A
#
# COMPACT_ATOMS: atom_id res chain seq x y z
N MET A 1 -6.91 6.31 -15.09
CA MET A 1 -8.32 5.89 -14.95
C MET A 1 -9.03 6.42 -16.17
N ASP A 2 -9.29 5.55 -17.14
CA ASP A 2 -9.98 5.91 -18.39
C ASP A 2 -11.50 5.93 -18.23
N HIS A 3 -11.99 5.56 -17.05
CA HIS A 3 -13.38 5.61 -16.64
C HIS A 3 -13.51 6.29 -15.28
N LEU A 4 -14.57 7.08 -15.11
CA LEU A 4 -14.89 7.81 -13.87
C LEU A 4 -16.16 7.28 -13.21
N HIS A 5 -16.66 6.11 -13.63
CA HIS A 5 -17.96 5.58 -13.19
C HIS A 5 -19.10 6.59 -13.35
N GLY A 6 -19.01 7.43 -14.40
CA GLY A 6 -19.93 8.54 -14.65
C GLY A 6 -20.06 9.55 -13.50
N SER A 7 -19.03 9.67 -12.64
CA SER A 7 -19.12 10.43 -11.40
C SER A 7 -17.91 11.32 -11.15
N THR A 8 -18.16 12.41 -10.44
CA THR A 8 -17.13 13.31 -9.89
C THR A 8 -17.00 13.19 -8.37
N ALA A 9 -17.79 12.31 -7.74
CA ALA A 9 -17.76 12.08 -6.30
C ALA A 9 -17.78 10.58 -6.02
N ILE A 10 -16.58 10.03 -5.93
CA ILE A 10 -16.28 8.68 -5.47
C ILE A 10 -15.70 8.78 -4.06
N ALA A 11 -16.14 7.92 -3.16
CA ALA A 11 -15.78 7.97 -1.76
C ALA A 11 -15.56 6.57 -1.18
N GLY A 12 -14.57 6.45 -0.31
CA GLY A 12 -14.10 5.17 0.17
C GLY A 12 -13.41 4.33 -0.91
N VAL A 13 -12.52 3.44 -0.47
CA VAL A 13 -11.98 2.36 -1.28
C VAL A 13 -11.63 1.21 -0.35
N GLU A 14 -12.14 0.03 -0.66
CA GLU A 14 -11.90 -1.18 0.12
C GLU A 14 -11.55 -2.33 -0.80
N ILE A 15 -10.52 -3.11 -0.42
CA ILE A 15 -10.15 -4.34 -1.11
C ILE A 15 -10.84 -5.50 -0.41
N ILE A 16 -11.52 -6.35 -1.17
CA ILE A 16 -12.12 -7.57 -0.61
C ILE A 16 -11.01 -8.61 -0.40
N SER A 17 -10.86 -9.06 0.85
CA SER A 17 -9.81 -10.02 1.23
C SER A 17 -10.29 -11.19 2.09
N ALA A 18 -11.47 -11.06 2.73
CA ALA A 18 -12.01 -12.08 3.61
C ALA A 18 -12.72 -13.21 2.84
N ASP A 19 -12.47 -14.47 3.24
CA ASP A 19 -12.99 -15.70 2.59
C ASP A 19 -14.53 -15.85 2.60
N GLN A 20 -15.23 -14.98 3.32
CA GLN A 20 -16.68 -14.91 3.31
C GLN A 20 -17.20 -14.42 1.96
N PHE A 21 -16.48 -13.56 1.25
CA PHE A 21 -16.88 -13.13 -0.09
C PHE A 21 -16.51 -14.18 -1.15
N PRO A 22 -17.36 -14.38 -2.18
CA PRO A 22 -17.08 -15.28 -3.30
C PRO A 22 -15.71 -15.03 -3.97
N PRO A 23 -15.07 -16.08 -4.55
CA PRO A 23 -13.77 -15.95 -5.22
C PRO A 23 -13.73 -14.87 -6.31
N GLU A 24 -14.83 -14.62 -7.00
CA GLU A 24 -14.91 -13.60 -8.05
C GLU A 24 -14.65 -12.18 -7.54
N TYR A 25 -14.89 -11.88 -6.26
CA TYR A 25 -14.65 -10.55 -5.68
C TYR A 25 -13.29 -10.43 -5.00
N GLN A 26 -12.55 -11.53 -4.81
CA GLN A 26 -11.30 -11.50 -4.03
C GLN A 26 -10.23 -10.68 -4.74
N GLY A 27 -9.71 -9.66 -4.05
CA GLY A 27 -8.74 -8.71 -4.60
C GLY A 27 -9.34 -7.52 -5.35
N ASP A 28 -10.67 -7.46 -5.51
CA ASP A 28 -11.32 -6.33 -6.16
C ASP A 28 -11.46 -5.12 -5.23
N PHE A 29 -11.52 -3.94 -5.84
CA PHE A 29 -11.69 -2.65 -5.18
C PHE A 29 -13.14 -2.19 -5.28
N PHE A 30 -13.76 -1.95 -4.14
CA PHE A 30 -15.12 -1.41 -4.05
C PHE A 30 -15.07 0.04 -3.59
N SER A 31 -15.86 0.90 -4.23
CA SER A 31 -15.95 2.33 -3.88
C SER A 31 -17.39 2.82 -3.92
N GLY A 32 -17.71 3.76 -3.03
CA GLY A 32 -19.02 4.40 -2.97
C GLY A 32 -19.13 5.48 -4.03
N ASN A 33 -20.25 5.50 -4.76
CA ASN A 33 -20.57 6.53 -5.73
C ASN A 33 -21.83 7.26 -5.32
N VAL A 34 -21.61 8.42 -4.68
CA VAL A 34 -22.70 9.22 -4.13
C VAL A 34 -23.57 9.82 -5.23
N MET A 35 -23.02 10.14 -6.40
CA MET A 35 -23.78 10.77 -7.49
C MET A 35 -24.78 9.81 -8.10
N THR A 36 -24.37 8.55 -8.27
CA THR A 36 -25.11 7.56 -9.04
C THR A 36 -25.79 6.50 -8.16
N SER A 37 -25.74 6.64 -6.82
CA SER A 37 -26.37 5.73 -5.85
C SER A 37 -25.90 4.28 -5.99
N ARG A 38 -24.58 4.09 -6.13
CA ARG A 38 -23.95 2.81 -6.43
C ARG A 38 -22.77 2.50 -5.51
N VAL A 39 -22.48 1.22 -5.36
CA VAL A 39 -21.15 0.75 -4.99
C VAL A 39 -20.51 0.21 -6.26
N ASN A 40 -19.50 0.93 -6.77
CA ASN A 40 -18.75 0.54 -7.95
C ASN A 40 -17.74 -0.55 -7.58
N ARG A 41 -17.39 -1.36 -8.57
CA ARG A 41 -16.44 -2.48 -8.46
C ARG A 41 -15.38 -2.35 -9.54
N ASN A 42 -14.14 -2.64 -9.20
CA ASN A 42 -13.04 -2.69 -10.15
C ASN A 42 -12.10 -3.85 -9.81
N SER A 43 -11.63 -4.58 -10.82
CA SER A 43 -10.62 -5.62 -10.68
C SER A 43 -9.22 -5.06 -11.02
N PRO A 44 -8.13 -5.54 -10.38
CA PRO A 44 -6.77 -5.14 -10.73
C PRO A 44 -6.25 -5.89 -11.96
N VAL A 45 -5.68 -5.15 -12.91
CA VAL A 45 -4.83 -5.67 -13.99
C VAL A 45 -3.39 -5.23 -13.75
N TYR A 46 -2.48 -6.20 -13.65
CA TYR A 46 -1.08 -5.96 -13.33
C TYR A 46 -0.20 -5.88 -14.58
N HIS A 47 0.60 -4.82 -14.67
CA HIS A 47 1.68 -4.65 -15.63
C HIS A 47 2.98 -4.39 -14.85
N GLY A 48 3.69 -5.47 -14.52
CA GLY A 48 4.77 -5.40 -13.52
C GLY A 48 4.23 -4.92 -12.18
N SER A 49 4.76 -3.81 -11.67
CA SER A 49 4.31 -3.14 -10.43
C SER A 49 3.20 -2.10 -10.64
N THR A 50 2.81 -1.87 -11.89
CA THR A 50 1.70 -0.98 -12.25
C THR A 50 0.38 -1.73 -12.14
N ILE A 51 -0.60 -1.09 -11.49
CA ILE A 51 -1.95 -1.64 -11.33
C ILE A 51 -2.91 -0.73 -12.07
N ILE A 52 -3.60 -1.28 -13.05
CA ILE A 52 -4.69 -0.62 -13.77
C ILE A 52 -6.00 -1.17 -13.21
N ALA A 53 -6.89 -0.28 -12.78
CA ALA A 53 -8.24 -0.66 -12.41
C ALA A 53 -9.05 -0.95 -13.68
N GLN A 54 -9.60 -2.15 -13.78
CA GLN A 54 -10.56 -2.55 -14.81
C GLN A 54 -11.98 -2.41 -14.24
N GLU A 55 -12.82 -1.66 -14.94
CA GLU A 55 -14.23 -1.51 -14.58
C GLU A 55 -14.97 -2.85 -14.69
N GLU A 56 -15.66 -3.21 -13.62
CA GLU A 56 -16.52 -4.40 -13.52
C GLU A 56 -17.98 -3.97 -13.29
N PRO A 57 -18.97 -4.87 -13.48
CA PRO A 57 -20.34 -4.57 -13.13
C PRO A 57 -20.48 -4.08 -11.68
N ASP A 58 -21.28 -3.02 -11.48
CA ASP A 58 -21.57 -2.44 -10.17
C ASP A 58 -21.94 -3.52 -9.15
N PHE A 59 -21.31 -3.48 -7.98
CA PHE A 59 -21.60 -4.43 -6.90
C PHE A 59 -23.00 -4.21 -6.33
N LEU A 60 -23.40 -2.95 -6.18
CA LEU A 60 -24.73 -2.58 -5.66
C LEU A 60 -25.26 -1.37 -6.41
N ILE A 61 -26.52 -1.45 -6.83
CA ILE A 61 -27.28 -0.33 -7.41
C ILE A 61 -28.53 -0.12 -6.56
N SER A 62 -28.68 1.09 -6.00
CA SER A 62 -29.87 1.46 -5.23
C SER A 62 -30.87 2.20 -6.10
N THR A 63 -32.16 1.86 -5.96
CA THR A 63 -33.27 2.63 -6.53
C THR A 63 -33.69 3.82 -5.66
N ASP A 64 -33.24 3.86 -4.41
CA ASP A 64 -33.43 4.97 -3.49
C ASP A 64 -32.42 6.09 -3.85
N PRO A 65 -32.88 7.24 -4.37
CA PRO A 65 -32.01 8.31 -4.83
C PRO A 65 -31.29 9.04 -3.69
N TRP A 66 -31.60 8.72 -2.43
CA TRP A 66 -30.90 9.29 -1.28
C TRP A 66 -29.82 8.35 -0.75
N PHE A 67 -29.61 7.16 -1.34
CA PHE A 67 -28.46 6.32 -1.03
C PHE A 67 -27.17 6.98 -1.52
N ARG A 68 -26.35 7.44 -0.57
CA ARG A 68 -25.10 8.17 -0.78
C ARG A 68 -23.97 7.46 -0.02
N PRO A 69 -23.39 6.38 -0.58
CA PRO A 69 -22.31 5.66 0.06
C PRO A 69 -21.04 6.52 0.08
N VAL A 70 -20.61 6.91 1.28
CA VAL A 70 -19.49 7.84 1.51
C VAL A 70 -18.25 7.16 2.09
N ASP A 71 -18.38 5.93 2.60
CA ASP A 71 -17.23 5.10 2.96
C ASP A 71 -17.60 3.62 2.90
N ILE A 72 -16.59 2.77 2.71
CA ILE A 72 -16.72 1.32 2.62
C ILE A 72 -15.56 0.67 3.37
N ARG A 73 -15.85 -0.33 4.23
CA ARG A 73 -14.84 -1.08 4.98
C ARG A 73 -15.20 -2.56 5.13
N GLN A 74 -14.23 -3.46 5.06
CA GLN A 74 -14.43 -4.87 5.41
C GLN A 74 -14.14 -5.06 6.91
N GLY A 75 -15.08 -5.66 7.64
CA GLY A 75 -14.93 -5.91 9.08
C GLY A 75 -14.20 -7.22 9.39
N PRO A 76 -13.81 -7.44 10.67
CA PRO A 76 -13.20 -8.70 11.11
C PRO A 76 -14.11 -9.92 10.96
N ASP A 77 -15.43 -9.71 10.95
CA ASP A 77 -16.44 -10.73 10.66
C ASP A 77 -16.56 -11.06 9.16
N GLY A 78 -15.75 -10.43 8.31
CA GLY A 78 -15.76 -10.60 6.87
C GLY A 78 -16.93 -9.93 6.15
N ALA A 79 -17.78 -9.19 6.87
CA ALA A 79 -18.87 -8.41 6.27
C ALA A 79 -18.33 -7.12 5.64
N LEU A 80 -19.02 -6.61 4.63
CA LEU A 80 -18.74 -5.30 4.05
C LEU A 80 -19.68 -4.27 4.66
N TYR A 81 -19.10 -3.22 5.24
CA TYR A 81 -19.83 -2.12 5.87
C TYR A 81 -19.81 -0.91 4.94
N VAL A 82 -20.98 -0.34 4.68
CA VAL A 82 -21.12 0.90 3.88
C VAL A 82 -21.70 1.99 4.74
N ALA A 83 -20.93 3.06 4.93
CA ALA A 83 -21.41 4.29 5.53
C ALA A 83 -22.19 5.08 4.47
N ASP A 84 -23.48 5.26 4.71
CA ASP A 84 -24.38 5.95 3.80
C ASP A 84 -24.85 7.25 4.46
N PHE A 85 -24.44 8.36 3.84
CA PHE A 85 -24.78 9.72 4.28
C PHE A 85 -26.29 9.98 4.23
N TYR A 86 -27.03 9.18 3.46
CA TYR A 86 -28.49 9.18 3.31
C TYR A 86 -29.14 10.57 3.20
N ASN A 87 -28.81 11.30 2.15
CA ASN A 87 -29.22 12.69 2.01
C ASN A 87 -29.80 13.02 0.64
N LYS A 88 -30.81 13.89 0.65
CA LYS A 88 -31.45 14.40 -0.57
C LYS A 88 -30.53 15.33 -1.35
N ILE A 89 -29.71 16.09 -0.64
CA ILE A 89 -28.80 17.12 -1.19
C ILE A 89 -27.37 16.73 -0.85
N ILE A 90 -26.49 16.70 -1.86
CA ILE A 90 -25.15 16.15 -1.74
C ILE A 90 -24.13 17.27 -1.61
N GLY A 91 -24.26 18.31 -2.44
CA GLY A 91 -23.28 19.37 -2.60
C GLY A 91 -23.70 20.68 -1.93
N HIS A 92 -22.78 21.63 -1.85
CA HIS A 92 -23.05 22.97 -1.35
C HIS A 92 -23.54 23.94 -2.43
N TYR A 93 -23.36 23.59 -3.71
CA TYR A 93 -23.72 24.44 -4.85
C TYR A 93 -25.19 24.32 -5.29
N GLU A 94 -25.88 23.25 -4.90
CA GLU A 94 -27.23 22.92 -5.40
C GLU A 94 -28.31 23.82 -4.79
N VAL A 95 -28.19 24.08 -3.49
CA VAL A 95 -29.12 24.87 -2.68
C VAL A 95 -28.39 25.50 -1.48
N PRO A 96 -28.96 26.53 -0.82
CA PRO A 96 -28.38 27.13 0.39
C PRO A 96 -27.98 26.10 1.46
N LEU A 97 -26.97 26.43 2.27
CA LEU A 97 -26.43 25.53 3.29
C LEU A 97 -27.43 25.19 4.40
N ASP A 98 -28.41 26.05 4.64
CA ASP A 98 -29.50 25.92 5.62
C ASP A 98 -30.77 25.31 5.03
N HIS A 99 -30.76 24.88 3.77
CA HIS A 99 -31.93 24.30 3.12
C HIS A 99 -32.49 23.11 3.92
N PRO A 100 -33.81 23.09 4.23
CA PRO A 100 -34.41 22.12 5.17
C PRO A 100 -34.35 20.67 4.70
N GLY A 101 -34.14 20.44 3.40
CA GLY A 101 -33.91 19.12 2.83
C GLY A 101 -32.54 18.51 3.14
N ARG A 102 -31.61 19.23 3.78
CA ARG A 102 -30.33 18.70 4.23
C ARG A 102 -30.51 18.02 5.57
N ASP A 103 -30.48 16.70 5.61
CA ASP A 103 -30.44 15.97 6.89
C ASP A 103 -29.04 16.13 7.51
N ARG A 104 -28.97 16.57 8.76
CA ARG A 104 -27.71 16.78 9.51
C ARG A 104 -27.55 15.83 10.69
N TYR A 105 -28.52 14.95 10.90
CA TYR A 105 -28.65 14.18 12.14
C TYR A 105 -28.68 12.67 11.90
N ARG A 106 -28.98 12.23 10.67
CA ARG A 106 -29.21 10.83 10.35
C ARG A 106 -28.30 10.38 9.21
N GLY A 107 -28.00 9.09 9.23
CA GLY A 107 -27.32 8.34 8.18
C GLY A 107 -27.67 6.87 8.34
N ARG A 108 -27.14 6.01 7.48
CA ARG A 108 -27.33 4.56 7.54
C ARG A 108 -25.97 3.88 7.53
N ILE A 109 -25.86 2.77 8.26
CA ILE A 109 -24.75 1.83 8.09
C ILE A 109 -25.34 0.55 7.54
N TRP A 110 -24.91 0.16 6.35
CA TRP A 110 -25.28 -1.13 5.77
C TRP A 110 -24.23 -2.17 6.14
N ARG A 111 -24.67 -3.34 6.60
CA ARG A 111 -23.84 -4.52 6.78
C ARG A 111 -24.22 -5.55 5.73
N ILE A 112 -23.34 -5.79 4.78
CA ILE A 112 -23.54 -6.68 3.64
C ILE A 112 -22.80 -7.99 3.91
N VAL A 113 -23.53 -9.11 3.86
CA VAL A 113 -23.04 -10.45 4.19
C VAL A 113 -23.44 -11.47 3.14
N CYS A 114 -22.61 -12.51 2.99
CA CYS A 114 -22.95 -13.69 2.22
C CYS A 114 -23.71 -14.66 3.11
N LYS A 115 -24.97 -14.96 2.78
CA LYS A 115 -25.90 -15.67 3.67
C LYS A 115 -25.44 -17.07 4.08
N ASP A 116 -24.66 -17.74 3.24
CA ASP A 116 -24.20 -19.11 3.45
C ASP A 116 -22.82 -19.20 4.15
N LYS A 117 -22.36 -18.08 4.72
CA LYS A 117 -21.06 -17.98 5.40
C LYS A 117 -21.24 -17.62 6.87
N ASP A 118 -20.31 -18.10 7.69
CA ASP A 118 -20.24 -17.70 9.09
C ASP A 118 -19.62 -16.30 9.20
N HIS A 119 -20.37 -15.42 9.86
CA HIS A 119 -20.00 -14.05 10.17
C HIS A 119 -20.08 -13.79 11.67
N SER A 120 -19.96 -14.84 12.49
CA SER A 120 -19.88 -14.73 13.93
C SER A 120 -18.63 -13.93 14.31
N PRO A 121 -18.74 -12.95 15.23
CA PRO A 121 -17.59 -12.16 15.64
C PRO A 121 -16.59 -13.06 16.38
N VAL A 122 -15.32 -12.92 16.01
CA VAL A 122 -14.20 -13.55 16.74
C VAL A 122 -13.66 -12.55 17.75
N ASP A 123 -13.65 -12.92 19.03
CA ASP A 123 -13.07 -12.09 20.08
C ASP A 123 -11.55 -12.34 20.20
N TYR A 124 -10.78 -11.54 19.48
CA TYR A 124 -9.32 -11.59 19.52
C TYR A 124 -8.74 -11.09 20.86
N SER A 125 -9.49 -10.34 21.66
CA SER A 125 -8.97 -9.76 22.92
C SER A 125 -8.67 -10.81 23.99
N GLN A 126 -9.28 -11.98 23.88
CA GLN A 126 -9.10 -13.10 24.82
C GLN A 126 -8.06 -14.12 24.35
N MET A 127 -7.44 -13.89 23.19
CA MET A 127 -6.45 -14.80 22.62
C MET A 127 -5.06 -14.60 23.23
N THR A 128 -4.33 -15.70 23.36
CA THR A 128 -2.90 -15.66 23.71
C THR A 128 -2.08 -15.05 22.56
N VAL A 129 -0.87 -14.56 22.87
CA VAL A 129 0.07 -14.04 21.84
C VAL A 129 0.30 -15.05 20.71
N GLY A 130 0.48 -16.33 21.04
CA GLY A 130 0.66 -17.38 20.03
C GLY A 130 -0.55 -17.57 19.12
N GLN A 131 -1.77 -17.46 19.65
CA GLN A 131 -3.01 -17.52 18.86
C GLN A 131 -3.18 -16.28 17.99
N LEU A 132 -2.85 -15.08 18.50
CA LEU A 132 -2.85 -13.84 17.73
C LEU A 132 -1.86 -13.91 16.55
N ILE A 133 -0.64 -14.37 16.80
CA ILE A 133 0.37 -14.56 15.74
C ILE A 133 -0.11 -15.58 14.70
N ALA A 134 -0.73 -16.69 15.10
CA ALA A 134 -1.31 -17.64 14.17
C ALA A 134 -2.44 -17.01 13.33
N ALA A 135 -3.26 -16.15 13.94
CA ALA A 135 -4.35 -15.44 13.27
C ALA A 135 -3.87 -14.38 12.27
N LEU A 136 -2.60 -13.94 12.30
CA LEU A 136 -2.00 -13.15 11.21
C LEU A 136 -1.97 -13.90 9.87
N GLY A 137 -2.22 -15.21 9.86
CA GLY A 137 -2.35 -16.02 8.65
C GLY A 137 -3.74 -15.99 7.99
N THR A 138 -4.73 -15.31 8.57
CA THR A 138 -6.06 -15.18 7.96
C THR A 138 -6.02 -14.41 6.64
N SER A 139 -6.96 -14.64 5.73
CA SER A 139 -7.09 -13.87 4.47
C SER A 139 -7.63 -12.45 4.67
N ASN A 140 -8.37 -12.21 5.75
CA ASN A 140 -8.95 -10.92 6.09
C ASN A 140 -7.87 -9.89 6.50
N LEU A 141 -7.58 -8.92 5.62
CA LEU A 141 -6.58 -7.88 5.85
C LEU A 141 -6.90 -7.02 7.07
N THR A 142 -8.17 -6.65 7.29
CA THR A 142 -8.59 -5.86 8.46
C THR A 142 -8.23 -6.58 9.75
N THR A 143 -8.48 -7.89 9.83
CA THR A 143 -8.11 -8.69 11.00
C THR A 143 -6.61 -8.70 11.21
N ARG A 144 -5.82 -8.95 10.15
CA ARG A 144 -4.35 -8.94 10.26
C ARG A 144 -3.84 -7.59 10.76
N MET A 145 -4.34 -6.49 10.21
CA MET A 145 -3.93 -5.14 10.61
C MET A 145 -4.23 -4.87 12.09
N LEU A 146 -5.45 -5.16 12.54
CA LEU A 146 -5.83 -4.94 13.95
C LEU A 146 -4.97 -5.76 14.91
N ILE A 147 -4.67 -7.01 14.57
CA ILE A 147 -3.80 -7.87 15.38
C ILE A 147 -2.37 -7.30 15.41
N THR A 148 -1.83 -6.90 14.26
CA THR A 148 -0.48 -6.33 14.17
C THR A 148 -0.36 -5.04 14.97
N ASP A 149 -1.36 -4.17 14.92
CA ASP A 149 -1.43 -2.95 15.73
C ASP A 149 -1.48 -3.29 17.21
N TYR A 150 -2.34 -4.21 17.62
CA TYR A 150 -2.41 -4.67 19.01
C TYR A 150 -1.08 -5.24 19.51
N LEU A 151 -0.44 -6.13 18.74
CA LEU A 151 0.87 -6.71 19.10
C LEU A 151 2.01 -5.67 19.12
N SER A 152 1.85 -4.55 18.41
CA SER A 152 2.87 -3.48 18.38
C SER A 152 2.68 -2.45 19.48
N ASP A 153 1.43 -2.12 19.81
CA ASP A 153 1.10 -0.97 20.65
C ASP A 153 0.94 -1.34 22.13
N GLN A 154 0.61 -2.60 22.46
CA GLN A 154 0.49 -3.06 23.85
C GLN A 154 1.89 -3.36 24.45
N SER A 155 2.45 -2.37 25.13
CA SER A 155 3.81 -2.38 25.66
C SER A 155 4.11 -3.49 26.68
N GLU A 156 3.08 -3.96 27.39
CA GLU A 156 3.13 -4.96 28.45
C GLU A 156 3.09 -6.41 27.95
N LEU A 157 2.78 -6.61 26.66
CA LEU A 157 2.81 -7.94 26.08
C LEU A 157 4.24 -8.38 25.77
N ASP A 158 4.62 -9.55 26.26
CA ASP A 158 5.86 -10.20 25.86
C ASP A 158 5.69 -10.88 24.50
N VAL A 159 5.97 -10.10 23.44
CA VAL A 159 5.76 -10.50 22.05
C VAL A 159 7.06 -10.69 21.26
N ILE A 160 8.20 -10.20 21.77
CA ILE A 160 9.44 -10.11 20.96
C ILE A 160 9.91 -11.50 20.54
N GLU A 161 10.15 -12.41 21.48
CA GLU A 161 10.61 -13.77 21.15
C GLU A 161 9.60 -14.54 20.29
N PRO A 162 8.27 -14.54 20.59
CA PRO A 162 7.27 -15.14 19.72
C PRO A 162 7.27 -14.59 18.28
N LEU A 163 7.42 -13.27 18.10
CA LEU A 163 7.45 -12.64 16.79
C LEU A 163 8.75 -12.94 16.03
N GLN A 164 9.90 -12.95 16.71
CA GLN A 164 11.18 -13.35 16.09
C GLN A 164 11.11 -14.80 15.59
N LYS A 165 10.55 -15.70 16.40
CA LYS A 165 10.29 -17.08 16.00
C LYS A 165 9.36 -17.16 14.80
N ALA A 166 8.30 -16.34 14.78
CA ALA A 166 7.37 -16.29 13.66
C ALA A 166 8.05 -15.84 12.35
N VAL A 167 8.97 -14.87 12.40
CA VAL A 167 9.75 -14.44 11.22
C VAL A 167 10.61 -15.59 10.67
N SER A 168 11.29 -16.35 11.54
CA SER A 168 12.20 -17.41 11.11
C SER A 168 11.51 -18.72 10.73
N GLU A 169 10.37 -19.06 11.34
CA GLU A 169 9.75 -20.40 11.21
C GLU A 169 8.43 -20.41 10.44
N ALA A 170 7.71 -19.29 10.34
CA ALA A 170 6.38 -19.30 9.73
C ALA A 170 6.47 -19.51 8.21
N LYS A 171 5.67 -20.46 7.71
CA LYS A 171 5.60 -20.78 6.29
C LYS A 171 4.70 -19.81 5.49
N GLN A 172 3.79 -19.12 6.18
CA GLN A 172 2.84 -18.21 5.53
C GLN A 172 3.45 -16.80 5.44
N PRO A 173 3.62 -16.23 4.23
CA PRO A 173 4.21 -14.90 4.06
C PRO A 173 3.50 -13.80 4.85
N ALA A 174 2.18 -13.88 5.00
CA ALA A 174 1.39 -12.91 5.77
C ALA A 174 1.84 -12.83 7.23
N ILE A 175 2.06 -13.98 7.89
CA ILE A 175 2.53 -14.03 9.29
C ILE A 175 3.91 -13.37 9.39
N VAL A 176 4.83 -13.72 8.49
CA VAL A 176 6.20 -13.17 8.48
C VAL A 176 6.19 -11.66 8.30
N VAL A 177 5.43 -11.14 7.32
CA VAL A 177 5.33 -9.70 7.05
C VAL A 177 4.81 -8.93 8.24
N HIS A 178 3.71 -9.38 8.83
CA HIS A 178 3.10 -8.71 9.97
C HIS A 178 4.01 -8.78 11.21
N ALA A 179 4.71 -9.90 11.41
CA ALA A 179 5.69 -10.03 12.47
C ALA A 179 6.91 -9.11 12.29
N LEU A 180 7.40 -8.94 11.05
CA LEU A 180 8.48 -7.99 10.74
C LEU A 180 8.08 -6.55 11.08
N TRP A 181 6.88 -6.12 10.69
CA TRP A 181 6.38 -4.77 11.03
C TRP A 181 6.17 -4.60 12.54
N ALA A 182 5.65 -5.61 13.22
CA ALA A 182 5.49 -5.56 14.67
C ALA A 182 6.85 -5.43 15.36
N LEU A 183 7.84 -6.25 15.00
CA LEU A 183 9.20 -6.14 15.54
C LEU A 183 9.84 -4.78 15.24
N PHE A 184 9.65 -4.24 14.03
CA PHE A 184 10.15 -2.92 13.67
C PHE A 184 9.55 -1.82 14.55
N ARG A 185 8.23 -1.83 14.76
CA ARG A 185 7.54 -0.86 15.65
C ARG A 185 7.88 -1.02 17.12
N ARG A 186 8.33 -2.21 17.54
CA ARG A 186 8.81 -2.50 18.90
C ARG A 186 10.31 -2.22 19.08
N ASP A 187 10.99 -1.63 18.10
CA ASP A 187 12.45 -1.42 18.09
C ASP A 187 13.25 -2.73 18.35
N ALA A 188 12.69 -3.87 17.94
CA ALA A 188 13.22 -5.21 18.24
C ALA A 188 13.60 -6.01 16.97
N LEU A 189 13.46 -5.42 15.78
CA LEU A 189 13.89 -6.02 14.53
C LEU A 189 15.40 -5.91 14.37
N THR A 190 16.08 -7.04 14.18
CA THR A 190 17.54 -7.10 14.00
C THR A 190 17.93 -7.12 12.52
N ASP A 191 19.13 -6.67 12.20
CA ASP A 191 19.68 -6.74 10.84
C ASP A 191 19.79 -8.18 10.31
N SER A 192 19.96 -9.18 11.20
CA SER A 192 19.95 -10.59 10.83
C SER A 192 18.59 -11.02 10.29
N LEU A 193 17.51 -10.75 11.04
CA LEU A 193 16.16 -11.09 10.64
C LEU A 193 15.74 -10.32 9.38
N LEU A 194 16.16 -9.06 9.26
CA LEU A 194 15.91 -8.27 8.06
C LEU A 194 16.65 -8.83 6.84
N GLY A 195 17.90 -9.27 7.02
CA GLY A 195 18.67 -9.94 5.99
C GLY A 195 18.06 -11.27 5.53
N GLU A 196 17.57 -12.08 6.47
CA GLU A 196 16.81 -13.31 6.19
C GLU A 196 15.53 -13.01 5.39
N ALA A 197 14.78 -11.99 5.79
CA ALA A 197 13.55 -11.58 5.11
C ALA A 197 13.81 -11.08 3.67
N LEU A 198 14.89 -10.32 3.45
CA LEU A 198 15.31 -9.88 2.11
C LEU A 198 15.74 -11.04 1.21
N ALA A 199 16.17 -12.17 1.78
CA ALA A 199 16.52 -13.38 1.05
C ALA A 199 15.36 -14.39 0.94
N SER A 200 14.16 -14.05 1.41
CA SER A 200 13.00 -14.94 1.45
C SER A 200 12.59 -15.40 0.04
N PRO A 201 12.16 -16.67 -0.12
CA PRO A 201 11.61 -17.13 -1.39
C PRO A 201 10.30 -16.42 -1.77
N ALA A 202 9.55 -15.90 -0.78
CA ALA A 202 8.30 -15.19 -1.02
C ALA A 202 8.55 -13.70 -1.33
N GLU A 203 8.13 -13.25 -2.50
CA GLU A 203 8.24 -11.87 -2.96
C GLU A 203 7.57 -10.89 -1.99
N LEU A 204 6.41 -11.26 -1.42
CA LEU A 204 5.73 -10.42 -0.43
C LEU A 204 6.61 -10.10 0.79
N VAL A 205 7.39 -11.08 1.27
CA VAL A 205 8.32 -10.86 2.40
C VAL A 205 9.45 -9.93 1.97
N ARG A 206 10.05 -10.15 0.78
CA ARG A 206 11.11 -9.28 0.25
C ARG A 206 10.65 -7.84 0.05
N ILE A 207 9.44 -7.64 -0.48
CA ILE A 207 8.81 -6.32 -0.66
C ILE A 207 8.72 -5.58 0.68
N HIS A 208 8.16 -6.23 1.70
CA HIS A 208 7.97 -5.57 2.99
C HIS A 208 9.28 -5.40 3.77
N ALA A 209 10.24 -6.31 3.63
CA ALA A 209 11.59 -6.13 4.18
C ALA A 209 12.28 -4.90 3.56
N ALA A 210 12.20 -4.71 2.24
CA ALA A 210 12.72 -3.52 1.57
C ALA A 210 12.02 -2.23 2.03
N LYS A 211 10.68 -2.27 2.22
CA LYS A 211 9.91 -1.15 2.78
C LYS A 211 10.31 -0.81 4.21
N ILE A 212 10.49 -1.80 5.08
CA ILE A 212 10.97 -1.59 6.45
C ILE A 212 12.36 -0.96 6.43
N LEU A 213 13.25 -1.44 5.54
CA LEU A 213 14.58 -0.87 5.43
C LEU A 213 14.53 0.59 4.95
N ALA A 214 13.58 0.95 4.09
CA ALA A 214 13.34 2.33 3.68
C ALA A 214 13.00 3.26 4.87
N GLU A 215 12.22 2.76 5.83
CA GLU A 215 11.80 3.49 7.04
C GLU A 215 12.90 3.59 8.12
N GLN A 216 13.98 2.81 8.02
CA GLN A 216 15.09 2.93 8.96
C GLN A 216 15.76 4.30 8.83
N LYS A 217 16.02 4.97 9.96
CA LYS A 217 16.62 6.32 9.98
C LYS A 217 18.07 6.36 9.49
N SER A 218 18.82 5.27 9.64
CA SER A 218 20.24 5.20 9.32
C SER A 218 20.56 3.95 8.53
N TRP A 219 21.31 4.10 7.44
CA TRP A 219 21.77 2.98 6.63
C TRP A 219 23.24 2.68 6.82
N SER A 220 23.55 1.40 6.98
CA SER A 220 24.90 0.90 6.81
C SER A 220 25.24 0.74 5.31
N PRO A 221 26.52 0.63 4.94
CA PRO A 221 26.90 0.24 3.58
C PRO A 221 26.32 -1.12 3.16
N ALA A 222 26.03 -2.01 4.13
CA ALA A 222 25.39 -3.29 3.84
C ALA A 222 23.92 -3.12 3.42
N HIS A 223 23.17 -2.26 4.12
CA HIS A 223 21.77 -1.93 3.78
C HIS A 223 21.66 -1.40 2.35
N ARG A 224 22.56 -0.47 2.00
CA ARG A 224 22.60 0.09 0.64
C ARG A 224 22.88 -0.99 -0.40
N ARG A 225 23.90 -1.83 -0.19
CA ARG A 225 24.20 -2.96 -1.10
C ARG A 225 23.01 -3.91 -1.24
N GLN A 226 22.32 -4.23 -0.15
CA GLN A 226 21.12 -5.07 -0.19
C GLN A 226 20.03 -4.45 -1.08
N MET A 227 19.77 -3.15 -0.96
CA MET A 227 18.77 -2.48 -1.80
C MET A 227 19.21 -2.32 -3.25
N THR A 228 20.50 -2.04 -3.49
CA THR A 228 21.07 -2.05 -4.85
C THR A 228 20.91 -3.42 -5.51
N ASN A 229 21.14 -4.51 -4.77
CA ASN A 229 20.91 -5.86 -5.29
C ASN A 229 19.41 -6.14 -5.54
N ALA A 230 18.52 -5.64 -4.68
CA ALA A 230 17.08 -5.81 -4.83
C ALA A 230 16.50 -5.06 -6.05
N LEU A 231 17.21 -4.08 -6.63
CA LEU A 231 16.87 -3.52 -7.95
C LEU A 231 16.98 -4.54 -9.09
N GLN A 232 17.63 -5.68 -8.86
CA GLN A 232 17.78 -6.79 -9.82
C GLN A 232 16.87 -7.98 -9.49
N ASP A 233 15.95 -7.83 -8.52
CA ASP A 233 15.00 -8.89 -8.17
C ASP A 233 14.11 -9.24 -9.38
N PRO A 234 13.71 -10.51 -9.59
CA PRO A 234 12.78 -10.87 -10.65
C PRO A 234 11.39 -10.24 -10.50
N ASP A 235 10.99 -9.85 -9.30
CA ASP A 235 9.68 -9.25 -9.03
C ASP A 235 9.72 -7.72 -9.08
N ALA A 236 8.84 -7.12 -9.90
CA ALA A 236 8.79 -5.68 -10.11
C ALA A 236 8.36 -4.90 -8.85
N PHE A 237 7.57 -5.48 -7.95
CA PHE A 237 7.23 -4.82 -6.67
C PHE A 237 8.42 -4.80 -5.73
N VAL A 238 9.30 -5.81 -5.74
CA VAL A 238 10.58 -5.77 -4.99
C VAL A 238 11.49 -4.69 -5.56
N GLN A 239 11.65 -4.64 -6.89
CA GLN A 239 12.42 -3.59 -7.56
C GLN A 239 11.90 -2.19 -7.19
N ARG A 240 10.57 -2.01 -7.19
CA ARG A 240 9.92 -0.74 -6.83
C ARG A 240 10.20 -0.35 -5.39
N ALA A 241 10.05 -1.29 -4.44
CA ALA A 241 10.33 -1.04 -3.03
C ALA A 241 11.81 -0.69 -2.78
N ALA A 242 12.73 -1.37 -3.48
CA ALA A 242 14.16 -1.08 -3.40
C ALA A 242 14.52 0.30 -3.98
N ALA A 243 13.91 0.69 -5.11
CA ALA A 243 14.10 2.01 -5.70
C ALA A 243 13.58 3.13 -4.78
N GLU A 244 12.41 2.93 -4.16
CA GLU A 244 11.87 3.84 -3.17
C GLU A 244 12.82 3.99 -1.97
N ALA A 245 13.32 2.87 -1.43
CA ALA A 245 14.28 2.84 -0.35
C ALA A 245 15.56 3.62 -0.66
N LEU A 246 16.18 3.39 -1.83
CA LEU A 246 17.37 4.13 -2.28
C LEU A 246 17.08 5.62 -2.50
N GLY A 247 15.86 5.96 -2.92
CA GLY A 247 15.37 7.33 -3.05
C GLY A 247 15.31 8.07 -1.71
N LEU A 248 14.83 7.39 -0.66
CA LEU A 248 14.75 7.94 0.70
C LEU A 248 16.11 8.00 1.41
N HIS A 249 17.12 7.30 0.89
CA HIS A 249 18.50 7.30 1.41
C HIS A 249 19.51 7.75 0.36
N PRO A 250 19.54 9.04 -0.03
CA PRO A 250 20.37 9.52 -1.11
C PRO A 250 21.87 9.20 -0.93
N ALA A 251 22.51 8.76 -2.01
CA ALA A 251 23.96 8.71 -2.15
C ALA A 251 24.36 8.68 -3.63
N LEU A 252 25.51 9.27 -3.95
CA LEU A 252 26.05 9.31 -5.30
C LEU A 252 26.14 7.91 -5.95
N GLU A 253 26.51 6.90 -5.16
CA GLU A 253 26.64 5.51 -5.61
C GLU A 253 25.32 4.81 -5.99
N ASN A 254 24.16 5.36 -5.62
CA ASN A 254 22.86 4.82 -6.01
C ASN A 254 22.54 5.10 -7.50
N ILE A 255 23.04 6.23 -8.04
CA ILE A 255 22.63 6.76 -9.35
C ILE A 255 22.87 5.75 -10.49
N PRO A 256 24.04 5.09 -10.61
CA PRO A 256 24.29 4.14 -11.69
C PRO A 256 23.30 2.97 -11.70
N ALA A 257 22.97 2.42 -10.53
CA ALA A 257 22.06 1.28 -10.42
C ALA A 257 20.61 1.67 -10.72
N LEU A 258 20.17 2.84 -10.27
CA LEU A 258 18.84 3.37 -10.60
C LEU A 258 18.70 3.68 -12.10
N LEU A 259 19.74 4.26 -12.73
CA LEU A 259 19.77 4.47 -14.19
C LEU A 259 19.78 3.15 -14.98
N ALA A 260 20.47 2.13 -14.46
CA ALA A 260 20.48 0.81 -15.06
C ALA A 260 19.08 0.17 -15.03
N LEU A 261 18.40 0.21 -13.87
CA LEU A 261 17.02 -0.26 -13.76
C LEU A 261 16.11 0.51 -14.71
N LEU A 262 16.15 1.85 -14.73
CA LEU A 262 15.30 2.70 -15.57
C LEU A 262 15.33 2.29 -17.06
N LYS A 263 16.48 1.81 -17.56
CA LYS A 263 16.64 1.37 -18.95
C LYS A 263 15.93 0.05 -19.27
N GLU A 264 15.74 -0.81 -18.27
CA GLU A 264 15.22 -2.17 -18.42
C GLU A 264 13.73 -2.28 -18.04
N ILE A 265 13.12 -1.19 -17.54
CA ILE A 265 11.70 -1.17 -17.17
C ILE A 265 10.82 -1.39 -18.41
N PRO A 266 9.88 -2.36 -18.38
CA PRO A 266 8.89 -2.52 -19.45
C PRO A 266 8.07 -1.24 -19.65
N ALA A 267 7.74 -0.92 -20.91
CA ALA A 267 7.04 0.33 -21.25
C ALA A 267 5.69 0.49 -20.54
N GLU A 268 5.04 -0.62 -20.18
CA GLU A 268 3.73 -0.65 -19.52
C GLU A 268 3.82 -0.51 -17.99
N ASP A 269 5.01 -0.62 -17.37
CA ASP A 269 5.18 -0.49 -15.92
C ASP A 269 5.51 0.96 -15.50
N HIS A 270 4.54 1.85 -15.76
CA HIS A 270 4.65 3.28 -15.49
C HIS A 270 4.93 3.61 -14.01
N HIS A 271 4.43 2.81 -13.06
CA HIS A 271 4.67 3.01 -11.63
C HIS A 271 6.11 2.71 -11.24
N LEU A 272 6.73 1.65 -11.78
CA LEU A 272 8.14 1.39 -11.55
C LEU A 272 8.99 2.51 -12.16
N GLU A 273 8.68 2.93 -13.39
CA GLU A 273 9.36 4.05 -14.05
C GLU A 273 9.28 5.31 -13.19
N TYR A 274 8.07 5.68 -12.76
CA TYR A 274 7.83 6.84 -11.91
C TYR A 274 8.64 6.79 -10.61
N VAL A 275 8.63 5.65 -9.90
CA VAL A 275 9.36 5.51 -8.62
C VAL A 275 10.87 5.59 -8.83
N VAL A 276 11.41 5.00 -9.89
CA VAL A 276 12.84 5.07 -10.21
C VAL A 276 13.25 6.50 -10.59
N ARG A 277 12.46 7.18 -11.43
CA ARG A 277 12.67 8.60 -11.77
C ARG A 277 12.60 9.49 -10.52
N ARG A 278 11.63 9.24 -9.63
CA ARG A 278 11.52 9.93 -8.35
C ARG A 278 12.74 9.66 -7.47
N ALA A 279 13.21 8.42 -7.38
CA ALA A 279 14.39 8.05 -6.60
C ALA A 279 15.65 8.76 -7.11
N LEU A 280 15.83 8.84 -8.44
CA LEU A 280 16.90 9.61 -9.09
C LEU A 280 16.80 11.11 -8.76
N MET A 281 15.60 11.69 -8.91
CA MET A 281 15.36 13.10 -8.57
C MET A 281 15.65 13.40 -7.09
N LEU A 282 15.35 12.48 -6.18
CA LEU A 282 15.72 12.61 -4.77
C LEU A 282 17.25 12.56 -4.55
N GLN A 283 18.02 11.82 -5.37
CA GLN A 283 19.49 11.89 -5.34
C GLN A 283 19.97 13.30 -5.71
N LEU A 284 19.39 13.87 -6.77
CA LEU A 284 19.78 15.18 -7.31
C LEU A 284 19.30 16.35 -6.43
N ARG A 285 18.29 16.13 -5.59
CA ARG A 285 17.81 17.11 -4.62
C ARG A 285 18.85 17.41 -3.53
N ASP A 286 19.75 16.47 -3.25
CA ASP A 286 20.90 16.70 -2.38
C ASP A 286 21.98 17.50 -3.12
N SER A 287 22.21 18.75 -2.69
CA SER A 287 23.17 19.66 -3.32
C SER A 287 24.61 19.12 -3.33
N GLU A 288 25.01 18.31 -2.35
CA GLU A 288 26.38 17.77 -2.31
C GLU A 288 26.54 16.61 -3.28
N ILE A 289 25.54 15.75 -3.41
CA ILE A 289 25.52 14.70 -4.45
C ILE A 289 25.55 15.34 -5.83
N LEU A 290 24.73 16.36 -6.07
CA LEU A 290 24.65 17.02 -7.38
C LEU A 290 25.97 17.69 -7.79
N LYS A 291 26.70 18.30 -6.84
CA LYS A 291 28.05 18.85 -7.07
C LYS A 291 29.08 17.78 -7.41
N GLN A 292 29.00 16.62 -6.76
CA GLN A 292 29.95 15.53 -6.93
C GLN A 292 29.69 14.68 -8.19
N LEU A 293 28.51 14.80 -8.80
CA LEU A 293 28.15 14.05 -9.99
C LEU A 293 29.01 14.45 -11.20
N ASP A 294 29.83 13.52 -11.69
CA ASP A 294 30.61 13.73 -12.91
C ASP A 294 29.77 13.47 -14.16
N TRP A 295 29.13 14.53 -14.67
CA TRP A 295 28.33 14.54 -15.89
C TRP A 295 29.10 14.07 -17.14
N LYS A 296 30.44 14.09 -17.14
CA LYS A 296 31.23 13.65 -18.30
C LYS A 296 31.24 12.13 -18.44
N THR A 297 31.08 11.40 -17.34
CA THR A 297 31.03 9.93 -17.34
C THR A 297 29.71 9.37 -17.86
N LEU A 298 28.65 10.19 -17.85
CA LEU A 298 27.31 9.81 -18.29
C LEU A 298 27.19 9.85 -19.83
N ASN A 299 26.50 8.87 -20.39
CA ASN A 299 26.15 8.90 -21.82
C ASN A 299 25.06 9.96 -22.11
N SER A 300 24.81 10.26 -23.39
CA SER A 300 23.87 11.32 -23.79
C SER A 300 22.45 11.10 -23.25
N LYS A 301 21.96 9.85 -23.22
CA LYS A 301 20.63 9.52 -22.70
C LYS A 301 20.56 9.72 -21.19
N GLN A 302 21.53 9.21 -20.45
CA GLN A 302 21.62 9.37 -18.99
C GLN A 302 21.71 10.85 -18.60
N ARG A 303 22.54 11.64 -19.30
CA ARG A 303 22.62 13.10 -19.09
C ARG A 303 21.28 13.77 -19.32
N SER A 304 20.62 13.48 -20.44
CA SER A 304 19.33 14.09 -20.76
C SER A 304 18.26 13.73 -19.72
N GLU A 305 18.25 12.47 -19.26
CA GLU A 305 17.31 11.99 -18.26
C GLU A 305 17.54 12.72 -16.92
N LEU A 306 18.76 12.70 -16.38
CA LEU A 306 19.06 13.39 -15.12
C LEU A 306 18.82 14.91 -15.21
N ALA A 307 19.21 15.55 -16.32
CA ALA A 307 18.96 16.98 -16.54
C ALA A 307 17.45 17.31 -16.62
N SER A 308 16.62 16.39 -17.12
CA SER A 308 15.17 16.60 -17.10
C SER A 308 14.61 16.57 -15.67
N LEU A 309 15.20 15.76 -14.80
CA LEU A 309 14.79 15.62 -13.40
C LEU A 309 15.24 16.82 -12.54
N THR A 310 16.34 17.50 -12.88
CA THR A 310 16.77 18.71 -12.16
C THR A 310 15.79 19.87 -12.30
N LEU A 311 14.94 19.89 -13.34
CA LEU A 311 13.87 20.88 -13.50
C LEU A 311 12.87 20.88 -12.33
N ALA A 312 12.73 19.75 -11.63
CA ALA A 312 11.89 19.62 -10.44
C ALA A 312 12.65 19.87 -9.13
N VAL A 313 13.95 20.22 -9.19
CA VAL A 313 14.82 20.46 -8.03
C VAL A 313 15.08 21.95 -7.89
N HIS A 314 14.62 22.55 -6.78
CA HIS A 314 14.78 23.98 -6.52
C HIS A 314 16.05 24.28 -5.72
N THR A 315 17.23 24.01 -6.30
CA THR A 315 18.54 24.37 -5.72
C THR A 315 19.38 25.16 -6.72
N GLU A 316 20.35 25.94 -6.24
CA GLU A 316 21.28 26.69 -7.10
C GLU A 316 22.09 25.76 -8.01
N GLN A 317 22.44 24.57 -7.53
CA GLN A 317 23.20 23.59 -8.29
C GLN A 317 22.40 22.94 -9.42
N ALA A 318 21.06 22.95 -9.32
CA ALA A 318 20.16 22.39 -10.32
C ALA A 318 19.81 23.39 -11.45
N ALA A 319 19.98 24.69 -11.21
CA ALA A 319 19.75 25.77 -12.17
C ALA A 319 20.91 25.91 -13.16
#